data_AF-A0A8W8M897-F1
#
_entry.id   AF-A0A8W8M897-F1
#
_cell.length_a   1.000
_cell.length_b   1.000
_cell.length_c   1.000
_cell.angle_alpha   90.00
_cell.angle_beta   90.00
_cell.angle_gamma   90.00
#
_symmetry.space_group_name_H-M   'P 1'
#
loop_
_entity.id
_entity.type
_entity.pdbx_description
1 polymer ?
#
loop_
_entity_poly.entity_id
_entity_poly.type
_entity_poly.pdbx_seq_one_letter_code
_entity_poly.pdbx_strand_id
1 'polypeptide(L)'
;MWSLSVFFILAIGYVSCEQRCHGSPRMYNGKRCASTTRYNDYHKGACGCGPASGDSQFSWNHDHFVTAPNQMFFDEGNSGWCGQRCGKCVKLTTTGGYVPGQGGPTPAGMSRVFMVTNLCPNVYPNQNWCNQGTGPNGNGHNDFGYVAHFDLENGASQISHLGWNNPEVTWEIVGCHGSNTPTDGMYQQCQCAHHGKRSLNETTNGSEN
;
A
#
# COMPACT_ATOMS: atom_id res chain seq x y z
N MET A 1 -10.96 23.54 61.22
CA MET A 1 -11.61 23.02 60.00
C MET A 1 -10.56 22.98 58.89
N TRP A 2 -10.04 21.81 58.55
CA TRP A 2 -9.13 21.63 57.42
C TRP A 2 -9.77 20.62 56.47
N SER A 3 -10.17 21.11 55.29
CA SER A 3 -10.79 20.29 54.25
C SER A 3 -9.67 19.74 53.36
N LEU A 4 -9.45 18.43 53.41
CA LEU A 4 -8.57 17.74 52.46
C LEU A 4 -9.37 17.49 51.17
N SER A 5 -9.05 18.25 50.13
CA SER A 5 -9.53 17.97 48.77
C SER A 5 -8.67 16.87 48.15
N VAL A 6 -9.27 15.70 47.93
CA VAL A 6 -8.66 14.58 47.20
C VAL A 6 -8.80 14.85 45.70
N PHE A 7 -7.68 15.10 45.02
CA PHE A 7 -7.63 15.16 43.56
C PHE A 7 -7.60 13.74 42.99
N PHE A 8 -8.69 13.32 42.34
CA PHE A 8 -8.71 12.13 41.49
C PHE A 8 -7.97 12.45 40.18
N ILE A 9 -6.75 11.92 40.03
CA ILE A 9 -6.05 11.92 38.75
C ILE A 9 -6.65 10.78 37.91
N LEU A 10 -7.54 11.12 36.97
CA LEU A 10 -7.94 10.23 35.89
C LEU A 10 -6.76 10.08 34.93
N ALA A 11 -5.95 9.05 35.12
CA ALA A 11 -5.02 8.59 34.10
C ALA A 11 -5.83 7.96 32.96
N ILE A 12 -6.11 8.74 31.91
CA ILE A 12 -6.57 8.19 30.64
C ILE A 12 -5.37 7.47 30.03
N GLY A 13 -5.21 6.19 30.38
CA GLY A 13 -4.24 5.33 29.73
C GLY A 13 -4.62 5.20 28.26
N TYR A 14 -3.93 5.93 27.38
CA TYR A 14 -3.91 5.61 25.97
C TYR A 14 -3.25 4.23 25.84
N VAL A 15 -4.07 3.18 25.75
CA VAL A 15 -3.58 1.88 25.29
C VAL A 15 -3.21 2.07 23.83
N SER A 16 -1.95 2.44 23.57
CA SER A 16 -1.40 2.40 22.22
C SER A 16 -1.29 0.93 21.85
N CYS A 17 -2.33 0.40 21.22
CA CYS A 17 -2.25 -0.92 20.62
C CYS A 17 -1.41 -0.74 19.36
N GLU A 18 -0.11 -1.03 19.48
CA GLU A 18 0.88 -0.80 18.44
C GLU A 18 0.47 -1.57 17.18
N GLN A 19 0.47 -2.90 17.17
CA GLN A 19 -0.10 -3.68 16.05
C GLN A 19 -1.46 -4.28 16.44
N ARG A 20 -2.50 -4.03 15.65
CA ARG A 20 -3.86 -4.55 15.91
C ARG A 20 -4.17 -5.83 15.14
N CYS A 21 -3.51 -6.04 14.01
CA CYS A 21 -3.60 -7.30 13.29
C CYS A 21 -2.80 -8.40 14.01
N HIS A 22 -3.25 -9.65 13.90
CA HIS A 22 -2.65 -10.81 14.59
C HIS A 22 -2.64 -12.05 13.69
N GLY A 23 -1.86 -13.07 14.07
CA GLY A 23 -1.71 -14.31 13.29
C GLY A 23 -0.53 -14.28 12.31
N SER A 24 -0.37 -15.38 11.55
CA SER A 24 0.64 -15.53 10.50
C SER A 24 -0.02 -16.15 9.24
N PRO A 25 -0.27 -15.35 8.19
CA PRO A 25 -0.04 -13.90 8.11
C PRO A 25 -1.00 -13.09 9.00
N ARG A 26 -0.64 -11.84 9.30
CA ARG A 26 -1.45 -10.94 10.11
C ARG A 26 -2.81 -10.63 9.47
N MET A 27 -3.86 -10.73 10.27
CA MET A 27 -5.24 -10.47 9.89
C MET A 27 -5.95 -9.58 10.93
N TYR A 28 -7.02 -8.90 10.51
CA TYR A 28 -7.89 -8.10 11.36
C TYR A 28 -9.34 -8.30 10.94
N ASN A 29 -10.16 -8.84 11.84
CA ASN A 29 -11.57 -9.17 11.58
C ASN A 29 -11.79 -9.97 10.29
N GLY A 30 -10.97 -11.01 10.08
CA GLY A 30 -11.03 -11.89 8.92
C GLY A 30 -10.46 -11.28 7.62
N LYS A 31 -9.97 -10.04 7.64
CA LYS A 31 -9.32 -9.40 6.49
C LYS A 31 -7.80 -9.50 6.59
N ARG A 32 -7.12 -9.72 5.46
CA ARG A 32 -5.66 -9.71 5.38
C ARG A 32 -5.14 -8.29 5.64
N CYS A 33 -4.09 -8.20 6.45
CA CYS A 33 -3.43 -6.93 6.72
C CYS A 33 -2.21 -6.71 5.83
N ALA A 34 -1.86 -5.43 5.68
CA ALA A 34 -0.63 -4.98 5.06
C ALA A 34 0.06 -3.94 5.94
N SER A 35 1.37 -3.85 5.75
CA SER A 35 2.15 -2.71 6.22
C SER A 35 2.23 -1.65 5.13
N THR A 36 2.48 -0.40 5.53
CA THR A 36 2.74 0.69 4.58
C THR A 36 3.96 1.48 5.01
N THR A 37 4.74 1.96 4.05
CA THR A 37 5.69 3.06 4.23
C THR A 37 5.32 4.21 3.30
N ARG A 38 6.10 5.28 3.35
CA ARG A 38 6.02 6.40 2.42
C ARG A 38 7.33 6.49 1.66
N TYR A 39 7.25 6.80 0.38
CA TYR A 39 8.43 7.07 -0.43
C TYR A 39 8.19 8.26 -1.37
N ASN A 40 9.29 8.82 -1.85
CA ASN A 40 9.32 9.83 -2.90
C ASN A 40 10.42 9.41 -3.88
N ASP A 41 10.08 8.83 -5.04
CA ASP A 41 11.11 8.35 -5.98
C ASP A 41 11.36 9.28 -7.17
N TYR A 42 10.35 10.07 -7.61
CA TYR A 42 10.40 10.90 -8.82
C TYR A 42 10.73 10.14 -10.13
N HIS A 43 10.75 8.82 -10.09
CA HIS A 43 11.08 7.95 -11.22
C HIS A 43 9.81 7.52 -11.94
N LYS A 44 9.95 7.10 -13.20
CA LYS A 44 8.82 6.65 -14.04
C LYS A 44 8.06 5.44 -13.45
N GLY A 45 8.73 4.66 -12.63
CA GLY A 45 8.21 3.48 -11.97
C GLY A 45 8.07 2.26 -12.89
N ALA A 46 7.97 1.08 -12.26
CA ALA A 46 7.96 -0.22 -12.91
C ALA A 46 6.73 -0.51 -13.78
N CYS A 47 5.68 0.31 -13.73
CA CYS A 47 4.53 0.25 -14.63
C CYS A 47 4.63 1.22 -15.81
N GLY A 48 5.74 1.96 -15.94
CA GLY A 48 6.00 2.83 -17.09
C GLY A 48 5.06 4.03 -17.16
N CYS A 49 4.71 4.63 -16.02
CA CYS A 49 3.77 5.74 -15.93
C CYS A 49 4.48 7.10 -16.10
N GLY A 50 5.07 7.28 -17.27
CA GLY A 50 5.78 8.48 -17.71
C GLY A 50 6.01 8.47 -19.22
N PRO A 51 6.70 9.48 -19.77
CA PRO A 51 7.02 9.52 -21.19
C PRO A 51 7.77 8.26 -21.65
N ALA A 52 7.56 7.87 -22.92
CA ALA A 52 8.16 6.66 -23.49
C ALA A 52 9.71 6.65 -23.40
N SER A 53 10.33 7.83 -23.55
CA SER A 53 11.76 8.03 -23.36
C SER A 53 12.06 8.79 -22.08
N GLY A 54 13.12 8.41 -21.39
CA GLY A 54 13.52 8.99 -20.11
C GLY A 54 12.92 8.28 -18.91
N ASP A 55 13.13 8.87 -17.74
CA ASP A 55 12.78 8.27 -16.44
C ASP A 55 11.93 9.22 -15.57
N SER A 56 11.31 10.22 -16.18
CA SER A 56 10.36 11.08 -15.49
C SER A 56 9.00 10.40 -15.38
N GLN A 57 8.31 10.65 -14.27
CA GLN A 57 6.92 10.29 -14.10
C GLN A 57 5.96 11.32 -14.72
N PHE A 58 4.74 10.91 -15.06
CA PHE A 58 3.66 11.86 -15.31
C PHE A 58 3.29 12.61 -14.03
N SER A 59 2.82 13.86 -14.16
CA SER A 59 2.45 14.69 -13.00
C SER A 59 1.46 13.99 -12.07
N TRP A 60 0.49 13.28 -12.64
CA TRP A 60 -0.51 12.58 -11.84
C TRP A 60 0.07 11.42 -11.02
N ASN A 61 1.16 10.79 -11.49
CA ASN A 61 1.79 9.70 -10.75
C ASN A 61 2.51 10.22 -9.49
N HIS A 62 2.81 11.52 -9.45
CA HIS A 62 3.47 12.16 -8.31
C HIS A 62 2.51 12.59 -7.19
N ASP A 63 1.31 13.06 -7.54
CA ASP A 63 0.39 13.72 -6.59
C ASP A 63 -0.91 12.94 -6.32
N HIS A 64 -1.18 11.87 -7.08
CA HIS A 64 -2.32 10.98 -6.82
C HIS A 64 -1.95 9.86 -5.83
N PHE A 65 -2.98 9.14 -5.38
CA PHE A 65 -2.82 7.93 -4.59
C PHE A 65 -2.35 6.77 -5.47
N VAL A 66 -1.03 6.63 -5.55
CA VAL A 66 -0.35 5.49 -6.17
C VAL A 66 0.52 4.75 -5.16
N THR A 67 0.90 3.52 -5.48
CA THR A 67 1.71 2.68 -4.61
C THR A 67 2.70 1.79 -5.37
N ALA A 68 3.81 1.50 -4.70
CA ALA A 68 4.77 0.47 -5.03
C ALA A 68 4.60 -0.73 -4.07
N PRO A 69 3.84 -1.77 -4.43
CA PRO A 69 3.68 -2.94 -3.58
C PRO A 69 4.93 -3.83 -3.58
N ASN A 70 5.05 -4.71 -2.58
CA ASN A 70 6.15 -5.68 -2.51
C ASN A 70 6.23 -6.59 -3.75
N GLN A 71 7.42 -7.08 -4.06
CA GLN A 71 7.74 -7.87 -5.27
C GLN A 71 6.72 -8.95 -5.64
N MET A 72 6.34 -9.82 -4.70
CA MET A 72 5.39 -10.91 -4.99
C MET A 72 3.93 -10.45 -5.10
N PHE A 73 3.61 -9.27 -4.56
CA PHE A 73 2.34 -8.60 -4.86
C PHE A 73 2.41 -7.91 -6.22
N PHE A 74 3.53 -7.30 -6.60
CA PHE A 74 3.66 -6.69 -7.93
C PHE A 74 3.54 -7.73 -9.06
N ASP A 75 4.28 -8.83 -8.94
CA ASP A 75 4.32 -9.91 -9.92
C ASP A 75 4.75 -11.23 -9.26
N GLU A 76 3.91 -12.27 -9.33
CA GLU A 76 4.23 -13.57 -8.72
C GLU A 76 5.32 -14.33 -9.49
N GLY A 77 5.59 -13.92 -10.73
CA GLY A 77 6.72 -14.39 -11.53
C GLY A 77 8.03 -13.62 -11.27
N ASN A 78 8.07 -12.78 -10.24
CA ASN A 78 9.25 -12.00 -9.84
C ASN A 78 9.76 -11.02 -10.93
N SER A 79 8.87 -10.51 -11.78
CA SER A 79 9.24 -9.48 -12.76
C SER A 79 9.47 -8.12 -12.11
N GLY A 80 10.47 -7.39 -12.60
CA GLY A 80 10.75 -6.01 -12.20
C GLY A 80 10.06 -4.93 -13.05
N TRP A 81 9.31 -5.33 -14.09
CA TRP A 81 8.75 -4.41 -15.08
C TRP A 81 7.44 -4.94 -15.66
N CYS A 82 6.41 -4.08 -15.74
CA CYS A 82 5.06 -4.45 -16.19
C CYS A 82 4.50 -5.71 -15.51
N GLY A 83 4.57 -5.76 -14.19
CA GLY A 83 4.07 -6.86 -13.38
C GLY A 83 2.56 -7.08 -13.55
N GLN A 84 2.11 -8.29 -13.23
CA GLN A 84 0.70 -8.73 -13.31
C GLN A 84 -0.33 -7.80 -12.65
N ARG A 85 0.11 -6.99 -11.66
CA ARG A 85 -0.77 -6.09 -10.90
C ARG A 85 -0.61 -4.61 -11.25
N CYS A 86 0.22 -4.24 -12.24
CA CYS A 86 0.28 -2.86 -12.72
C CYS A 86 -1.12 -2.36 -13.15
N GLY A 87 -1.48 -1.15 -12.72
CA GLY A 87 -2.77 -0.52 -13.00
C GLY A 87 -3.95 -1.06 -12.19
N LYS A 88 -3.78 -2.12 -11.39
CA LYS A 88 -4.83 -2.56 -10.45
C LYS A 88 -4.86 -1.62 -9.24
N CYS A 89 -6.04 -1.48 -8.65
CA CYS A 89 -6.23 -0.65 -7.46
C CYS A 89 -6.47 -1.48 -6.21
N VAL A 90 -5.91 -0.98 -5.10
CA VAL A 90 -6.07 -1.56 -3.76
C VAL A 90 -6.71 -0.54 -2.84
N LYS A 91 -7.75 -0.95 -2.12
CA LYS A 91 -8.33 -0.15 -1.06
C LYS A 91 -7.62 -0.49 0.24
N LEU A 92 -6.99 0.51 0.85
CA LEU A 92 -6.33 0.38 2.15
C LEU A 92 -7.22 1.02 3.21
N THR A 93 -7.52 0.27 4.26
CA THR A 93 -8.35 0.74 5.39
C THR A 93 -7.56 0.63 6.68
N THR A 94 -7.32 1.75 7.35
CA THR A 94 -6.52 1.81 8.59
C THR A 94 -7.16 1.00 9.72
N THR A 95 -6.37 0.18 10.40
CA THR A 95 -6.83 -0.55 11.61
C THR A 95 -6.75 0.33 12.85
N GLY A 96 -5.92 1.37 12.79
CA GLY A 96 -5.48 2.20 13.90
C GLY A 96 -4.21 1.71 14.59
N GLY A 97 -3.62 0.62 14.12
CA GLY A 97 -2.28 0.16 14.51
C GLY A 97 -1.17 0.74 13.62
N TYR A 98 0.07 0.43 13.96
CA TYR A 98 1.33 0.75 13.32
C TYR A 98 2.44 -0.18 13.84
N VAL A 99 3.58 -0.29 13.14
CA VAL A 99 4.72 -1.06 13.66
C VAL A 99 5.49 -0.20 14.69
N PRO A 100 5.78 -0.70 15.91
CA PRO A 100 6.50 0.04 16.96
C PRO A 100 7.81 0.65 16.45
N GLY A 101 8.01 1.95 16.69
CA GLY A 101 9.21 2.68 16.26
C GLY A 101 9.34 2.91 14.75
N GLN A 102 8.39 2.42 13.94
CA GLN A 102 8.41 2.49 12.48
C GLN A 102 7.16 3.19 11.91
N GLY A 103 6.30 3.73 12.77
CA GLY A 103 5.07 4.42 12.40
C GLY A 103 4.45 5.17 13.58
N GLY A 104 3.20 5.58 13.44
CA GLY A 104 2.49 6.31 14.50
C GLY A 104 0.98 6.15 14.45
N PRO A 105 0.29 6.66 15.48
CA PRO A 105 -1.16 6.51 15.60
C PRO A 105 -1.88 7.14 14.42
N THR A 106 -2.89 6.44 13.90
CA THR A 106 -3.77 6.91 12.82
C THR A 106 -5.20 6.51 13.17
N PRO A 107 -6.23 7.36 12.95
CA PRO A 107 -7.63 6.96 13.17
C PRO A 107 -7.99 5.68 12.40
N ALA A 108 -8.70 4.76 13.05
CA ALA A 108 -9.17 3.52 12.42
C ALA A 108 -10.34 3.77 11.45
N GLY A 109 -10.47 2.93 10.43
CA GLY A 109 -11.57 2.95 9.47
C GLY A 109 -11.42 3.95 8.32
N MET A 110 -10.33 4.73 8.28
CA MET A 110 -10.07 5.62 7.15
C MET A 110 -9.65 4.80 5.93
N SER A 111 -10.35 5.01 4.81
CA SER A 111 -10.12 4.27 3.57
C SER A 111 -9.65 5.18 2.44
N ARG A 112 -8.65 4.71 1.67
CA ARG A 112 -8.22 5.31 0.40
C ARG A 112 -7.92 4.21 -0.61
N VAL A 113 -8.07 4.53 -1.90
CA VAL A 113 -7.80 3.62 -2.99
C VAL A 113 -6.53 4.06 -3.70
N PHE A 114 -5.59 3.14 -3.87
CA PHE A 114 -4.27 3.38 -4.46
C PHE A 114 -4.10 2.55 -5.72
N MET A 115 -3.58 3.14 -6.78
CA MET A 115 -3.22 2.40 -7.99
C MET A 115 -1.78 1.89 -7.92
N VAL A 116 -1.55 0.64 -8.33
CA VAL A 116 -0.20 0.08 -8.47
C VAL A 116 0.46 0.67 -9.71
N THR A 117 1.49 1.49 -9.53
CA THR A 117 2.25 2.11 -10.64
C THR A 117 3.76 1.85 -10.58
N ASN A 118 4.23 1.23 -9.50
CA ASN A 118 5.64 0.92 -9.30
C ASN A 118 5.84 -0.38 -8.52
N LEU A 119 7.06 -0.67 -8.12
CA LEU A 119 7.49 -1.88 -7.42
C LEU A 119 8.34 -1.50 -6.21
N CYS A 120 8.06 -2.12 -5.06
CA CYS A 120 8.99 -2.20 -3.94
C CYS A 120 9.76 -3.54 -4.02
N PRO A 121 11.00 -3.54 -4.55
CA PRO A 121 11.76 -4.76 -4.77
C PRO A 121 12.28 -5.35 -3.45
N ASN A 122 12.44 -6.67 -3.39
CA ASN A 122 13.06 -7.38 -2.27
C ASN A 122 14.60 -7.25 -2.29
N VAL A 123 15.09 -6.03 -2.16
CA VAL A 123 16.52 -5.68 -2.08
C VAL A 123 16.70 -4.53 -1.09
N TYR A 124 17.95 -4.21 -0.74
CA TYR A 124 18.24 -3.08 0.14
C TYR A 124 17.70 -1.76 -0.45
N PRO A 125 17.05 -0.89 0.36
CA PRO A 125 16.83 -0.95 1.81
C PRO A 125 15.50 -1.60 2.25
N ASN A 126 14.78 -2.27 1.36
CA ASN A 126 13.38 -2.69 1.55
C ASN A 126 13.20 -4.06 2.20
N GLN A 127 14.28 -4.77 2.56
CA GLN A 127 14.19 -6.20 2.89
C GLN A 127 13.29 -6.48 4.11
N ASN A 128 13.14 -5.55 5.05
CA ASN A 128 12.27 -5.81 6.20
C ASN A 128 10.78 -5.67 5.87
N TRP A 129 10.46 -5.03 4.74
CA TRP A 129 9.10 -4.64 4.35
C TRP A 129 8.57 -5.43 3.16
N CYS A 130 9.41 -5.65 2.15
CA CYS A 130 9.03 -6.15 0.82
C CYS A 130 9.57 -7.55 0.51
N ASN A 131 9.98 -8.32 1.52
CA ASN A 131 10.57 -9.66 1.40
C ASN A 131 9.58 -10.83 1.48
N GLN A 132 8.29 -10.61 1.23
CA GLN A 132 7.31 -11.69 1.21
C GLN A 132 7.69 -12.74 0.17
N GLY A 133 7.78 -14.00 0.58
CA GLY A 133 8.20 -15.11 -0.29
C GLY A 133 7.11 -15.69 -1.20
N THR A 134 5.86 -15.22 -1.08
CA THR A 134 4.72 -15.69 -1.89
C THR A 134 3.83 -14.53 -2.32
N GLY A 135 2.98 -14.77 -3.34
CA GLY A 135 1.93 -13.83 -3.72
C GLY A 135 0.93 -13.54 -2.60
N PRO A 136 0.03 -12.56 -2.78
CA PRO A 136 -0.84 -12.02 -1.74
C PRO A 136 -1.87 -13.01 -1.16
N ASN A 137 -2.17 -14.07 -1.90
CA ASN A 137 -3.07 -15.15 -1.47
C ASN A 137 -2.34 -16.27 -0.73
N GLY A 138 -1.00 -16.27 -0.74
CA GLY A 138 -0.17 -17.21 0.02
C GLY A 138 -0.05 -16.83 1.50
N ASN A 139 0.89 -17.45 2.20
CA ASN A 139 1.15 -17.22 3.62
C ASN A 139 2.53 -16.60 3.90
N GLY A 140 3.35 -16.35 2.87
CA GLY A 140 4.61 -15.64 3.00
C GLY A 140 4.37 -14.22 3.48
N HIS A 141 5.17 -13.76 4.44
CA HIS A 141 5.01 -12.46 5.08
C HIS A 141 6.36 -11.80 5.30
N ASN A 142 6.36 -10.48 5.50
CA ASN A 142 7.57 -9.76 5.85
C ASN A 142 7.97 -9.96 7.31
N ASP A 143 9.04 -9.30 7.73
CA ASP A 143 9.61 -9.41 9.08
C ASP A 143 8.63 -8.96 10.18
N PHE A 144 7.61 -8.19 9.81
CA PHE A 144 6.56 -7.72 10.71
C PHE A 144 5.28 -8.57 10.67
N GLY A 145 5.24 -9.62 9.84
CA GLY A 145 4.13 -10.58 9.75
C GLY A 145 3.06 -10.25 8.71
N TYR A 146 3.26 -9.25 7.84
CA TYR A 146 2.27 -8.87 6.83
C TYR A 146 2.50 -9.54 5.48
N VAL A 147 1.43 -10.09 4.90
CA VAL A 147 1.45 -10.77 3.58
C VAL A 147 1.56 -9.81 2.40
N ALA A 148 1.35 -8.52 2.63
CA ALA A 148 1.56 -7.49 1.64
C ALA A 148 2.21 -6.27 2.30
N HIS A 149 2.93 -5.52 1.49
CA HIS A 149 3.44 -4.21 1.84
C HIS A 149 3.17 -3.25 0.68
N PHE A 150 2.77 -2.03 1.02
CA PHE A 150 2.46 -0.96 0.07
C PHE A 150 3.29 0.27 0.43
N ASP A 151 4.33 0.55 -0.35
CA ASP A 151 5.02 1.83 -0.24
C ASP A 151 4.18 2.89 -0.95
N LEU A 152 3.87 3.99 -0.27
CA LEU A 152 2.90 4.99 -0.73
C LEU A 152 3.63 6.24 -1.22
N GLU A 153 3.40 6.63 -2.48
CA GLU A 153 3.99 7.85 -3.02
C GLU A 153 3.51 9.06 -2.22
N ASN A 154 4.45 9.89 -1.77
CA ASN A 154 4.19 11.02 -0.90
C ASN A 154 4.94 12.28 -1.33
N GLY A 155 5.40 12.35 -2.59
CA GLY A 155 6.21 13.46 -3.07
C GLY A 155 5.47 14.79 -3.11
N ALA A 156 4.14 14.77 -3.24
CA ALA A 156 3.27 15.94 -3.08
C ALA A 156 2.63 16.05 -1.66
N SER A 157 3.17 15.30 -0.69
CA SER A 157 2.67 15.21 0.69
C SER A 157 1.25 14.65 0.84
N GLN A 158 0.71 13.97 -0.18
CA GLN A 158 -0.66 13.46 -0.20
C GLN A 158 -0.94 12.43 0.90
N ILE A 159 0.05 11.67 1.37
CA ILE A 159 -0.09 10.72 2.47
C ILE A 159 0.05 11.42 3.83
N SER A 160 1.02 12.32 3.94
CA SER A 160 1.20 13.15 5.13
C SER A 160 -0.03 14.01 5.44
N HIS A 161 -0.69 14.57 4.42
CA HIS A 161 -1.94 15.33 4.59
C HIS A 161 -3.12 14.47 5.07
N LEU A 162 -3.08 13.14 4.89
CA LEU A 162 -4.05 12.23 5.51
C LEU A 162 -3.75 11.97 7.00
N GLY A 163 -2.61 12.43 7.51
CA GLY A 163 -2.11 12.09 8.83
C GLY A 163 -1.58 10.65 8.92
N TRP A 164 -1.33 9.99 7.80
CA TRP A 164 -0.85 8.60 7.78
C TRP A 164 0.66 8.57 8.02
N ASN A 165 1.06 7.98 9.15
CA ASN A 165 2.45 7.68 9.46
C ASN A 165 2.65 6.17 9.55
N ASN A 166 2.88 5.54 8.39
CA ASN A 166 3.08 4.10 8.23
C ASN A 166 2.00 3.26 8.97
N PRO A 167 0.70 3.55 8.77
CA PRO A 167 -0.36 2.83 9.47
C PRO A 167 -0.39 1.35 9.09
N GLU A 168 -0.81 0.52 10.02
CA GLU A 168 -1.30 -0.81 9.74
C GLU A 168 -2.67 -0.71 9.05
N VAL A 169 -2.84 -1.45 7.95
CA VAL A 169 -4.06 -1.40 7.14
C VAL A 169 -4.57 -2.82 6.86
N THR A 170 -5.88 -2.94 6.65
CA THR A 170 -6.45 -4.05 5.86
C THR A 170 -6.50 -3.66 4.40
N TRP A 171 -6.42 -4.64 3.50
CA TRP A 171 -6.43 -4.37 2.06
C TRP A 171 -7.39 -5.29 1.29
N GLU A 172 -7.90 -4.78 0.17
CA GLU A 172 -8.68 -5.52 -0.82
C GLU A 172 -8.42 -4.93 -2.22
N ILE A 173 -8.37 -5.78 -3.25
CA ILE A 173 -8.32 -5.31 -4.65
C ILE A 173 -9.71 -4.81 -5.03
N VAL A 174 -9.78 -3.63 -5.64
CA VAL A 174 -11.03 -2.97 -6.04
C VAL A 174 -10.88 -2.35 -7.44
N GLY A 175 -11.99 -1.89 -8.03
CA GLY A 175 -11.92 -1.05 -9.22
C GLY A 175 -11.26 0.31 -8.93
N CYS A 176 -10.63 0.93 -9.92
CA CYS A 176 -9.93 2.20 -9.77
C CYS A 176 -10.88 3.40 -9.74
N HIS A 177 -11.53 3.58 -8.58
CA HIS A 177 -12.39 4.72 -8.28
C HIS A 177 -12.10 5.24 -6.86
N GLY A 178 -12.13 6.56 -6.70
CA GLY A 178 -11.85 7.20 -5.42
C GLY A 178 -11.43 8.66 -5.58
N SER A 179 -11.46 9.41 -4.49
CA SER A 179 -10.92 10.77 -4.49
C SER A 179 -9.41 10.71 -4.61
N ASN A 180 -8.84 11.46 -5.56
CA ASN A 180 -7.41 11.51 -5.88
C ASN A 180 -6.77 10.15 -6.24
N THR A 181 -7.58 9.16 -6.59
CA THR A 181 -7.13 7.87 -7.14
C THR A 181 -7.04 7.99 -8.66
N PRO A 182 -5.94 7.57 -9.33
CA PRO A 182 -5.90 7.61 -10.78
C PRO A 182 -7.01 6.77 -11.40
N THR A 183 -7.55 7.24 -12.52
CA THR A 183 -8.57 6.51 -13.27
C THR A 183 -7.92 5.49 -14.21
N ASP A 184 -8.70 4.51 -14.66
CA ASP A 184 -8.25 3.57 -15.71
C ASP A 184 -7.76 4.33 -16.95
N GLY A 185 -8.43 5.44 -17.32
CA GLY A 185 -8.03 6.29 -18.45
C GLY A 185 -6.68 7.00 -18.26
N MET A 186 -6.28 7.29 -17.02
CA MET A 186 -4.93 7.79 -16.73
C MET A 186 -3.89 6.68 -16.86
N TYR A 187 -4.21 5.48 -16.36
CA TYR A 187 -3.32 4.33 -16.50
C TYR A 187 -3.08 3.94 -17.97
N GLN A 188 -4.04 4.19 -18.87
CA GLN A 188 -3.85 3.99 -20.32
C GLN A 188 -2.71 4.82 -20.93
N GLN A 189 -2.22 5.85 -20.24
CA GLN A 189 -1.03 6.60 -20.66
C GLN A 189 0.28 5.86 -20.35
N CYS A 190 0.26 4.90 -19.43
CA CYS A 190 1.43 4.14 -19.03
C CYS A 190 1.80 3.09 -20.09
N GLN A 191 3.10 2.86 -20.27
CA GLN A 191 3.59 1.87 -21.23
C GLN A 191 3.03 0.46 -20.97
N CYS A 192 2.91 0.08 -19.70
CA CYS A 192 2.44 -1.26 -19.32
C CYS A 192 0.92 -1.45 -19.49
N ALA A 193 0.15 -0.42 -19.83
CA ALA A 193 -1.25 -0.61 -20.20
C ALA A 193 -1.40 -1.32 -21.57
N HIS A 194 -0.40 -1.16 -22.45
CA HIS A 194 -0.42 -1.72 -23.81
C HIS A 194 0.51 -2.92 -23.98
N HIS A 195 1.50 -3.05 -23.09
CA HIS A 195 2.56 -4.06 -23.19
C HIS A 195 2.72 -4.89 -21.90
N GLY A 196 1.83 -4.73 -20.93
CA GLY A 196 1.89 -5.44 -19.66
C GLY A 196 1.41 -6.88 -19.73
N LYS A 197 1.79 -7.66 -18.71
CA LYS A 197 1.24 -9.01 -18.53
C LYS A 197 -0.27 -8.89 -18.30
N ARG A 198 -1.06 -9.70 -19.00
CA ARG A 198 -2.50 -9.82 -18.71
C ARG A 198 -2.68 -10.28 -17.27
N SER A 199 -3.63 -9.66 -16.57
CA SER A 199 -3.83 -9.91 -15.15
C SER A 199 -4.31 -11.36 -14.91
N LEU A 200 -3.92 -11.96 -13.77
CA LEU A 200 -4.29 -13.33 -13.39
C LEU A 200 -5.82 -13.57 -13.29
N ASN A 201 -6.63 -12.50 -13.30
CA ASN A 201 -8.09 -12.58 -13.25
C ASN A 201 -8.79 -12.24 -14.59
N GLU A 202 -8.07 -12.08 -15.69
CA GLU A 202 -8.66 -11.74 -17.02
C GLU A 202 -9.00 -12.96 -17.88
N THR A 203 -8.83 -14.19 -17.39
CA THR A 203 -9.38 -15.38 -18.06
C THR A 203 -10.83 -15.61 -17.62
N THR A 204 -11.76 -14.92 -18.27
CA THR A 204 -13.00 -15.47 -18.85
C THR A 204 -13.82 -14.34 -19.49
N ASN A 205 -13.45 -13.99 -20.72
CA ASN A 205 -14.30 -13.51 -21.82
C ASN A 205 -13.30 -13.15 -22.94
N GLY A 206 -12.87 -14.08 -23.79
CA GLY A 206 -13.77 -14.78 -24.70
C GLY A 206 -14.03 -13.90 -25.92
N SER A 207 -13.07 -13.84 -26.85
CA SER A 207 -13.32 -13.92 -28.29
C SER A 207 -11.99 -13.79 -29.04
N GLU A 208 -11.63 -14.89 -29.69
CA GLU A 208 -10.84 -14.90 -30.91
C GLU A 208 -11.42 -13.90 -31.91
N ASN A 209 -10.53 -13.17 -32.58
CA ASN A 209 -10.55 -12.88 -34.02
C ASN A 209 -9.14 -12.43 -34.42
#